data_AF-A0A1C6HIU3-F1
#
_entry.id   AF-A0A1C6HIU3-F1
#
_cell.length_a   1.000
_cell.length_b   1.000
_cell.length_c   1.000
_cell.angle_alpha   90.00
_cell.angle_beta   90.00
_cell.angle_gamma   90.00
#
_symmetry.space_group_name_H-M   'P 1'
#
loop_
_entity.id
_entity.type
_entity.pdbx_description
1 polymer ?
#
loop_
_entity_poly.entity_id
_entity_poly.type
_entity_poly.pdbx_seq_one_letter_code
_entity_poly.pdbx_strand_id
1 'polypeptide(L)'
;MTNRKPNGRLDVHMDNQPATILSIPIKERKIIMEKAFAYICAASDAAPRLLKRYCRKVYELGYVPICPKLSEAQYLQPDNADEKRDFHNIARQKLGRCRMLVVCGSEISHSMSAEIGAAEKRNLICTTLDGLAKIKEADENGGL
;
A
#
# COMPACT_ATOMS: atom_id res chain seq x y z
N MET A 1 27.81 -27.40 -44.77
CA MET A 1 28.15 -27.00 -43.38
C MET A 1 28.37 -25.49 -43.37
N THR A 2 27.68 -24.77 -42.46
CA THR A 2 27.93 -23.38 -41.95
C THR A 2 28.10 -22.26 -42.99
N ASN A 3 27.07 -21.46 -43.36
CA ASN A 3 26.43 -20.32 -42.66
C ASN A 3 27.35 -19.08 -42.41
N ARG A 4 27.17 -17.98 -43.17
CA ARG A 4 26.59 -16.69 -42.69
C ARG A 4 26.87 -15.46 -43.60
N LYS A 5 25.75 -14.84 -44.03
CA LYS A 5 25.42 -13.41 -44.25
C LYS A 5 26.19 -12.55 -45.28
N PRO A 6 25.43 -11.70 -46.00
CA PRO A 6 25.79 -10.29 -46.13
C PRO A 6 24.70 -9.34 -45.62
N ASN A 7 25.17 -8.17 -45.21
CA ASN A 7 24.41 -7.02 -44.75
C ASN A 7 23.61 -6.38 -45.90
N GLY A 8 22.41 -5.87 -45.60
CA GLY A 8 21.59 -5.13 -46.56
C GLY A 8 20.51 -4.31 -45.86
N ARG A 9 20.83 -3.03 -45.65
CA ARG A 9 19.96 -1.86 -45.43
C ARG A 9 18.52 -2.09 -45.91
N LEU A 10 17.54 -1.99 -45.01
CA LEU A 10 16.12 -1.99 -45.36
C LEU A 10 15.62 -0.56 -45.41
N ASP A 11 15.32 -0.10 -46.62
CA ASP A 11 14.65 1.15 -46.93
C ASP A 11 13.18 1.01 -46.51
N VAL A 12 12.76 1.76 -45.50
CA VAL A 12 11.39 1.71 -45.00
C VAL A 12 10.50 2.48 -45.97
N HIS A 13 9.87 1.76 -46.90
CA HIS A 13 8.82 2.28 -47.76
C HIS A 13 7.57 2.56 -46.89
N MET A 14 7.07 3.79 -46.99
CA MET A 14 5.95 4.30 -46.20
C MET A 14 4.63 3.93 -46.87
N ASP A 15 4.12 2.73 -46.57
CA ASP A 15 2.77 2.32 -47.00
C ASP A 15 1.70 2.91 -46.09
N ASN A 16 1.05 3.94 -46.63
CA ASN A 16 -0.09 4.68 -46.10
C ASN A 16 -1.38 3.83 -46.13
N GLN A 17 -1.64 3.05 -45.07
CA GLN A 17 -2.95 2.45 -44.84
C GLN A 17 -3.77 3.29 -43.84
N PRO A 18 -5.00 3.72 -44.18
CA PRO A 18 -5.85 4.45 -43.26
C PRO A 18 -6.30 3.51 -42.14
N ALA A 19 -5.84 3.78 -40.91
CA ALA A 19 -6.27 3.08 -39.72
C ALA A 19 -7.78 3.22 -39.55
N THR A 20 -8.49 2.12 -39.78
CA THR A 20 -9.92 1.99 -39.48
C THR A 20 -10.10 2.31 -38.00
N ILE A 21 -10.83 3.38 -37.69
CA ILE A 21 -11.26 3.71 -36.33
C ILE A 21 -12.15 2.55 -35.88
N LEU A 22 -11.56 1.60 -35.16
CA LEU A 22 -12.30 0.59 -34.44
C LEU A 22 -13.01 1.34 -33.32
N SER A 23 -14.30 1.61 -33.51
CA SER A 23 -15.20 2.14 -32.48
C SER A 23 -15.29 1.11 -31.35
N ILE A 24 -14.30 1.09 -30.47
CA ILE A 24 -14.32 0.31 -29.25
C ILE A 24 -15.49 0.85 -28.42
N PRO A 25 -16.51 0.05 -28.10
CA PRO A 25 -17.58 0.51 -27.22
C PRO A 25 -16.92 0.91 -25.90
N ILE A 26 -17.06 2.19 -25.53
CA ILE A 26 -16.68 2.73 -24.24
C ILE A 26 -17.65 2.11 -23.23
N LYS A 27 -17.38 0.84 -22.88
CA LYS A 27 -18.02 0.16 -21.78
C LYS A 27 -17.60 0.96 -20.56
N GLU A 28 -18.57 1.64 -19.96
CA GLU A 28 -18.46 2.44 -18.75
C GLU A 28 -17.63 1.67 -17.73
N ARG A 29 -16.31 1.90 -17.76
CA ARG A 29 -15.41 1.36 -16.75
C ARG A 29 -15.77 2.19 -15.54
N LYS A 30 -16.67 1.66 -14.72
CA LYS A 30 -16.79 2.06 -13.31
C LYS A 30 -15.35 2.14 -12.82
N ILE A 31 -14.83 3.35 -12.67
CA ILE A 31 -13.45 3.56 -12.24
C ILE A 31 -13.44 2.97 -10.84
N ILE A 32 -12.97 1.73 -10.70
CA ILE A 32 -12.77 1.11 -9.40
C ILE A 32 -11.59 1.88 -8.85
N MET A 33 -11.87 2.96 -8.13
CA MET A 33 -10.87 3.81 -7.55
C MET A 33 -9.99 2.91 -6.67
N GLU A 34 -8.71 2.80 -6.99
CA GLU A 34 -7.81 1.92 -6.22
C GLU A 34 -7.82 2.38 -4.77
N LYS A 35 -8.14 1.46 -3.86
CA LYS A 35 -8.14 1.74 -2.42
C LYS A 35 -6.72 2.12 -1.99
N ALA A 36 -6.59 3.22 -1.26
CA ALA A 36 -5.28 3.66 -0.76
C ALA A 36 -4.74 2.68 0.30
N PHE A 37 -3.44 2.42 0.26
CA PHE A 37 -2.76 1.62 1.27
C PHE A 37 -2.62 2.41 2.58
N ALA A 38 -3.04 1.78 3.67
CA ALA A 38 -2.99 2.30 5.02
C ALA A 38 -2.06 1.45 5.88
N TYR A 39 -0.96 2.05 6.32
CA TYR A 39 0.00 1.39 7.19
C TYR A 39 -0.51 1.34 8.62
N ILE A 40 -0.60 0.14 9.22
CA ILE A 40 -1.02 -0.03 10.61
C ILE A 40 0.20 0.10 11.51
N CYS A 41 0.28 1.19 12.27
CA CYS A 41 1.26 1.42 13.32
C CYS A 41 0.65 0.99 14.65
N ALA A 42 1.28 0.05 15.35
CA ALA A 42 0.81 -0.48 16.62
C ALA A 42 1.97 -0.68 17.58
N ALA A 43 1.70 -0.91 18.87
CA ALA A 43 2.73 -1.23 19.86
C ALA A 43 3.47 -2.54 19.52
N SER A 44 4.70 -2.71 20.02
CA SER A 44 5.51 -3.92 19.74
C SER A 44 4.97 -5.17 20.44
N ASP A 45 4.22 -5.00 21.51
CA ASP A 45 3.62 -6.05 22.33
C ASP A 45 2.15 -6.32 21.96
N ALA A 46 1.62 -5.61 20.96
CA ALA A 46 0.22 -5.70 20.59
C ALA A 46 -0.15 -7.13 20.17
N ALA A 47 -1.16 -7.71 20.84
CA ALA A 47 -1.58 -9.07 20.56
C ALA A 47 -2.04 -9.23 19.09
N PRO A 48 -1.70 -10.34 18.40
CA PRO A 48 -2.07 -10.57 16.99
C PRO A 48 -3.59 -10.59 16.78
N ARG A 49 -4.37 -10.97 17.80
CA ARG A 49 -5.84 -10.90 17.78
C ARG A 49 -6.35 -9.46 17.64
N LEU A 50 -5.69 -8.51 18.29
CA LEU A 50 -6.05 -7.09 18.26
C LEU A 50 -5.65 -6.45 16.92
N LEU A 51 -4.44 -6.76 16.43
CA LEU A 51 -3.96 -6.32 15.10
C LEU A 51 -4.93 -6.72 13.97
N LYS A 52 -5.48 -7.95 14.01
CA LYS A 52 -6.51 -8.39 13.07
C LYS A 52 -7.77 -7.53 13.11
N ARG A 53 -8.24 -7.13 14.31
CA ARG A 53 -9.40 -6.25 14.45
C ARG A 53 -9.15 -4.86 13.88
N TYR A 54 -7.95 -4.30 14.08
CA TYR A 54 -7.56 -3.03 13.49
C TYR A 54 -7.51 -3.07 11.97
N CYS A 55 -6.91 -4.11 11.40
CA CYS A 55 -6.91 -4.31 9.95
C CYS A 55 -8.33 -4.41 9.40
N ARG A 56 -9.23 -5.14 10.08
CA ARG A 56 -10.62 -5.27 9.67
C ARG A 56 -11.38 -3.94 9.69
N LYS A 57 -11.20 -3.12 10.73
CA LYS A 57 -11.78 -1.77 10.80
C LYS A 57 -11.31 -0.89 9.64
N VAL A 58 -9.99 -0.84 9.38
CA VAL A 58 -9.43 -0.06 8.27
C VAL A 58 -9.93 -0.54 6.90
N TYR A 59 -10.13 -1.86 6.76
CA TYR A 59 -10.75 -2.44 5.57
C TYR A 59 -12.22 -2.00 5.40
N GLU A 60 -13.00 -2.00 6.48
CA GLU A 60 -14.40 -1.52 6.49
C GLU A 60 -14.49 -0.01 6.22
N LEU A 61 -13.46 0.75 6.55
CA LEU A 61 -13.31 2.18 6.22
C LEU A 61 -12.98 2.42 4.74
N GLY A 62 -12.75 1.37 3.94
CA GLY A 62 -12.49 1.48 2.50
C GLY A 62 -11.01 1.58 2.11
N TYR A 63 -10.09 1.40 3.06
CA TYR A 63 -8.65 1.40 2.81
C TYR A 63 -8.07 -0.02 2.75
N VAL A 64 -6.84 -0.17 2.24
CA VAL A 64 -6.13 -1.47 2.26
C VAL A 64 -5.17 -1.49 3.46
N PRO A 65 -5.47 -2.26 4.52
CA PRO A 65 -4.60 -2.33 5.70
C PRO A 65 -3.30 -3.08 5.40
N ILE A 66 -2.16 -2.46 5.70
CA ILE A 66 -0.84 -3.07 5.63
C ILE A 66 -0.27 -3.11 7.04
N CYS A 67 -0.19 -4.30 7.64
CA CYS A 67 0.33 -4.47 8.99
C CYS A 67 1.55 -5.38 8.98
N PRO A 68 2.77 -4.81 9.01
CA PRO A 68 3.94 -5.66 8.91
C PRO A 68 4.11 -6.60 10.10
N LYS A 69 3.69 -6.17 11.29
CA LYS A 69 3.69 -7.01 12.49
C LYS A 69 2.81 -8.25 12.36
N LEU A 70 1.77 -8.21 11.53
CA LEU A 70 0.89 -9.36 11.35
C LEU A 70 1.39 -10.29 10.24
N SER A 71 1.89 -9.74 9.12
CA SER A 71 2.38 -10.55 7.99
C SER A 71 3.82 -11.02 8.17
N GLU A 72 4.74 -10.13 8.53
CA GLU A 72 6.17 -10.45 8.64
C GLU A 72 6.47 -11.31 9.86
N ALA A 73 5.73 -11.16 10.97
CA ALA A 73 5.91 -12.02 12.14
C ALA A 73 5.54 -13.49 11.91
N GLN A 74 4.95 -13.83 10.76
CA GLN A 74 4.71 -15.23 10.38
C GLN A 74 5.98 -15.94 9.91
N TYR A 75 6.98 -15.20 9.46
CA TYR A 75 8.21 -15.76 8.87
C TYR A 75 9.51 -15.13 9.37
N LEU A 76 9.46 -14.00 10.08
CA LEU A 76 10.61 -13.39 10.77
C LEU A 76 10.48 -13.62 12.28
N GLN A 77 11.58 -14.06 12.89
CA GLN A 77 11.72 -14.28 14.32
C GLN A 77 12.37 -13.05 14.99
N PRO A 78 11.75 -12.50 16.05
CA PRO A 78 12.28 -11.32 16.74
C PRO A 78 13.53 -11.61 17.59
N ASP A 79 13.81 -12.87 17.89
CA ASP A 79 14.97 -13.30 18.69
C ASP A 79 16.29 -13.20 17.92
N ASN A 80 16.23 -13.25 16.59
CA ASN A 80 17.41 -13.12 15.75
C ASN A 80 17.66 -11.64 15.41
N ALA A 81 18.87 -11.14 15.69
CA ALA A 81 19.21 -9.73 15.52
C ALA A 81 19.16 -9.28 14.05
N ASP A 82 19.52 -10.16 13.12
CA ASP A 82 19.48 -9.86 11.68
C ASP A 82 18.03 -9.80 11.17
N GLU A 83 17.19 -10.78 11.52
CA GLU A 83 15.77 -10.76 11.14
C GLU A 83 15.00 -9.59 11.75
N LYS A 84 15.36 -9.17 12.96
CA LYS A 84 14.83 -7.95 13.57
C LYS A 84 15.18 -6.72 12.73
N ARG A 85 16.41 -6.62 12.21
CA ARG A 85 16.81 -5.53 11.30
C ARG A 85 16.04 -5.60 9.99
N ASP A 86 15.87 -6.80 9.43
CA ASP A 86 15.11 -7.02 8.21
C ASP A 86 13.63 -6.66 8.38
N PHE A 87 13.03 -7.01 9.51
CA PHE A 87 11.68 -6.60 9.87
C PHE A 87 11.51 -5.07 9.79
N HIS A 88 12.41 -4.31 10.42
CA HIS A 88 12.38 -2.85 10.38
C HIS A 88 12.63 -2.28 8.99
N ASN A 89 13.44 -2.94 8.16
CA ASN A 89 13.69 -2.53 6.78
C ASN A 89 12.47 -2.78 5.89
N ILE A 90 11.86 -3.96 5.97
CA ILE A 90 10.64 -4.32 5.25
C ILE A 90 9.49 -3.41 5.66
N ALA A 91 9.31 -3.18 6.96
CA ALA A 91 8.31 -2.26 7.49
C ALA A 91 8.45 -0.85 6.89
N ARG A 92 9.68 -0.31 6.83
CA ARG A 92 9.96 0.99 6.19
C ARG A 92 9.68 1.01 4.69
N GLN A 93 10.00 -0.07 3.97
CA GLN A 93 9.68 -0.18 2.55
C GLN A 93 8.17 -0.23 2.29
N LYS A 94 7.42 -0.94 3.14
CA LYS A 94 5.95 -0.98 3.07
C LYS A 94 5.34 0.37 3.39
N LEU A 95 5.82 1.04 4.43
CA LEU A 95 5.41 2.38 4.79
C LEU A 95 5.62 3.36 3.63
N GLY A 96 6.75 3.29 2.93
CA GLY A 96 7.04 4.13 1.76
C GLY A 96 6.11 3.91 0.55
N ARG A 97 5.39 2.78 0.49
CA ARG A 97 4.35 2.52 -0.52
C ARG A 97 2.95 2.90 -0.06
N CYS A 98 2.77 3.14 1.24
CA CYS A 98 1.51 3.61 1.80
C CYS A 98 1.38 5.10 1.61
N ARG A 99 0.14 5.60 1.52
CA ARG A 99 -0.16 7.05 1.49
C ARG A 99 -0.55 7.59 2.87
N MET A 100 -0.87 6.69 3.79
CA MET A 100 -1.29 7.03 5.15
C MET A 100 -0.74 6.02 6.15
N LEU A 101 -0.55 6.49 7.38
CA LEU A 101 -0.22 5.73 8.56
C LEU A 101 -1.36 5.89 9.57
N VAL A 102 -1.86 4.75 10.05
CA VAL A 102 -2.92 4.66 11.05
C VAL A 102 -2.32 4.19 12.36
N VAL A 103 -2.30 5.09 13.34
CA VAL A 103 -1.87 4.81 14.71
C VAL A 103 -2.98 4.07 15.44
N CYS A 104 -2.64 2.88 15.94
CA CYS A 104 -3.53 1.98 16.65
C CYS A 104 -2.98 1.73 18.06
N GLY A 105 -3.73 2.14 19.07
CA GLY A 105 -3.35 2.02 20.49
C GLY A 105 -3.85 3.23 21.27
N SER A 106 -3.97 3.08 22.60
CA SER A 106 -4.28 4.18 23.50
C SER A 106 -3.06 5.08 23.77
N GLU A 107 -1.86 4.52 23.63
CA GLU A 107 -0.59 5.20 23.92
C GLU A 107 0.41 5.02 22.78
N ILE A 108 1.31 6.00 22.62
CA ILE A 108 2.35 5.97 21.60
C ILE A 108 3.64 5.40 22.21
N SER A 109 3.99 4.17 21.83
CA SER A 109 5.26 3.56 22.23
C SER A 109 6.45 4.18 21.47
N HIS A 110 7.67 4.04 22.01
CA HIS A 110 8.89 4.52 21.34
C HIS A 110 9.05 3.98 19.90
N SER A 111 8.68 2.73 19.65
CA SER A 111 8.69 2.16 18.30
C SER A 111 7.70 2.86 17.37
N MET A 112 6.52 3.21 17.89
CA MET A 112 5.47 3.90 17.13
C MET A 112 5.91 5.32 16.79
N SER A 113 6.52 6.05 17.73
CA SER A 113 7.07 7.39 17.47
C SER A 113 8.11 7.37 16.35
N ALA A 114 8.96 6.34 16.29
CA ALA A 114 9.91 6.18 15.20
C ALA A 114 9.23 5.92 13.83
N GLU A 115 8.14 5.13 13.81
CA GLU A 115 7.34 4.90 12.60
C GLU A 115 6.60 6.16 12.15
N ILE A 116 6.02 6.91 13.09
CA ILE A 116 5.33 8.18 12.85
C ILE A 116 6.32 9.21 12.28
N GLY A 117 7.49 9.40 12.92
CA GLY A 117 8.50 10.32 12.40
C GLY A 117 9.03 9.91 11.01
N ALA A 118 9.09 8.62 10.72
CA ALA A 118 9.46 8.12 9.39
C ALA A 118 8.37 8.38 8.32
N ALA A 119 7.10 8.43 8.74
CA ALA A 119 5.95 8.75 7.91
C ALA A 119 5.84 10.26 7.66
N GLU A 120 6.02 11.09 8.68
CA GLU A 120 6.05 12.55 8.59
C GLU A 120 7.15 13.02 7.64
N LYS A 121 8.36 12.45 7.76
CA LYS A 121 9.48 12.75 6.84
C LYS A 121 9.15 12.44 5.37
N ARG A 122 8.18 11.56 5.12
CA ARG A 122 7.71 11.17 3.78
C ARG A 122 6.43 11.89 3.35
N ASN A 123 5.95 12.85 4.15
CA ASN A 123 4.69 13.56 3.94
C ASN A 123 3.48 12.60 3.85
N LEU A 124 3.49 11.52 4.65
CA LEU A 124 2.36 10.62 4.76
C LEU A 124 1.34 11.15 5.76
N ILE A 125 0.05 10.90 5.49
CA ILE A 125 -1.03 11.28 6.40
C ILE A 125 -0.95 10.42 7.66
N CYS A 126 -0.75 11.04 8.82
CA CYS A 126 -0.75 10.34 10.10
C CYS A 126 -2.12 10.56 10.76
N THR A 127 -2.87 9.47 10.98
CA THR A 127 -4.20 9.51 11.59
C THR A 127 -4.35 8.43 12.64
N THR A 128 -5.33 8.56 13.52
CA THR A 128 -5.69 7.52 14.49
C THR A 128 -6.86 6.69 13.99
N LEU A 129 -6.97 5.45 14.46
CA LEU A 129 -8.09 4.59 14.10
C LEU A 129 -9.45 5.20 14.48
N ASP A 130 -9.53 5.81 15.66
CA ASP A 130 -10.74 6.51 16.13
C ASP A 130 -11.04 7.76 15.29
N GLY A 131 -10.01 8.47 14.82
CA GLY A 131 -10.18 9.59 13.90
C GLY A 131 -10.84 9.16 12.58
N LEU A 132 -10.37 8.05 11.99
CA LEU A 132 -10.97 7.49 10.78
C LEU A 132 -12.41 7.02 10.99
N ALA A 133 -12.70 6.38 12.12
CA ALA A 133 -14.05 5.93 12.45
C ALA A 133 -15.02 7.11 12.56
N LYS A 134 -14.64 8.17 13.27
CA LYS A 134 -15.45 9.39 13.41
C LYS A 134 -15.75 10.06 12.07
N ILE A 135 -14.77 10.12 11.16
CA ILE A 135 -14.96 10.71 9.83
C ILE A 135 -15.99 9.91 9.03
N LYS A 136 -15.91 8.57 9.08
CA LYS A 136 -16.89 7.73 8.39
C LYS A 136 -18.29 7.85 8.99
N GLU A 137 -18.41 7.85 10.31
CA GLU A 137 -19.71 8.03 10.99
C GLU A 137 -20.33 9.41 10.70
N ALA A 138 -19.51 10.46 10.55
CA ALA A 138 -19.98 11.78 10.17
C ALA A 138 -20.46 11.83 8.71
N ASP A 139 -19.82 11.09 7.80
CA ASP A 139 -20.24 10.95 6.40
C ASP A 139 -21.59 10.22 6.29
N GLU A 140 -21.80 9.16 7.07
CA GLU A 140 -23.06 8.39 7.06
C GLU A 140 -24.24 9.12 7.74
N ASN A 141 -23.98 9.93 8.76
CA ASN A 141 -25.02 10.72 9.46
C ASN A 141 -25.26 12.10 8.82
N GLY A 142 -24.41 12.54 7.88
CA GLY A 142 -24.53 13.80 7.14
C GLY A 142 -25.43 13.73 5.90
N GLY A 143 -26.09 12.59 5.67
CA GLY A 143 -27.11 12.43 4.63
C GLY A 143 -28.39 13.20 4.98
N LEU A 144 -28.48 14.44 4.50
CA LEU A 144 -29.73 15.21 4.36
C LEU A 144 -30.80 14.43 3.61
#